data_AF-A0AA36FE28-F1
#
_entry.id   AF-A0AA36FE28-F1
#
_cell.length_a   1.000
_cell.length_b   1.000
_cell.length_c   1.000
_cell.angle_alpha   90.00
_cell.angle_beta   90.00
_cell.angle_gamma   90.00
#
_symmetry.space_group_name_H-M   'P 1'
#
loop_
_entity.id
_entity.type
_entity.pdbx_description
1 polymer ?
#
loop_
_entity_poly.entity_id
_entity_poly.type
_entity_poly.pdbx_seq_one_letter_code
_entity_poly.pdbx_strand_id
1 'polypeptide(L)'
;MADGINMRSVNRRSTSVVFTSDDENILVADKSGDVFKYSVTEPSSEGQLLMGHLSMLLDMKLTADDKYLVTCDRDEKIRVSHFPNAYNIYSYCLGHTDFVTHLAYIPGTEAIISASGDGTIRCWNLKGEALHCLSHGIQAKTEAEEPPLQQTKPSDCLAIIRCFAYNPHSGALAVTFDSSPVLQVYKVTNEEKTLCINLHDDHNLPCVPWDVQFGPDSSLWILLPLQEKPVALFTYLPEAGDADTFKIKELEVSSLSKEVLQIQKTLSEDWDFFKESLDVPCWTKALAKSRVDNTLDYLKRKEQQMKKKQQPKPSQSEGKLSEDSAKEPSAKVAKME
;
A
#
# COMPACT_ATOMS: atom_id res chain seq x y z
N MET A 1 -9.63 -8.25 37.44
CA MET A 1 -8.92 -9.15 36.51
C MET A 1 -9.91 -9.68 35.50
N ALA A 2 -10.46 -8.77 34.69
CA ALA A 2 -11.45 -9.08 33.67
C ALA A 2 -10.92 -8.45 32.39
N ASP A 3 -10.97 -9.24 31.32
CA ASP A 3 -10.47 -9.01 29.97
C ASP A 3 -8.96 -9.17 29.82
N GLY A 4 -8.53 -10.35 29.37
CA GLY A 4 -7.18 -10.63 28.86
C GLY A 4 -6.87 -9.89 27.55
N ILE A 5 -7.46 -8.71 27.36
CA ILE A 5 -7.31 -7.85 26.20
C ILE A 5 -6.32 -6.75 26.58
N ASN A 6 -5.18 -6.73 25.90
CA ASN A 6 -4.18 -5.68 26.04
C ASN A 6 -4.54 -4.50 25.11
N MET A 7 -4.90 -3.36 25.68
CA MET A 7 -5.23 -2.14 24.93
C MET A 7 -4.12 -1.10 25.07
N ARG A 8 -3.70 -0.52 23.94
CA ARG A 8 -2.68 0.53 23.87
C ARG A 8 -3.16 1.69 23.03
N SER A 9 -2.85 2.91 23.47
CA SER A 9 -3.08 4.10 22.67
C SER A 9 -1.86 4.38 21.80
N VAL A 10 -2.10 4.61 20.51
CA VAL A 10 -1.08 5.02 19.54
C VAL A 10 -1.34 6.47 19.13
N ASN A 11 -0.27 7.22 18.86
CA ASN A 11 -0.35 8.66 18.54
C ASN A 11 -1.09 8.94 17.23
N ARG A 12 -0.97 8.03 16.27
CA ARG A 12 -1.55 8.13 14.94
C ARG A 12 -2.15 6.78 14.54
N ARG A 13 -3.06 6.81 13.57
CA ARG A 13 -3.65 5.60 13.00
C ARG A 13 -2.55 4.67 12.50
N SER A 14 -2.56 3.43 12.99
CA SER A 14 -1.69 2.35 12.53
C SER A 14 -2.06 1.91 11.12
N THR A 15 -1.06 1.61 10.30
CA THR A 15 -1.22 1.09 8.94
C THR A 15 -0.80 -0.37 8.82
N SER A 16 0.24 -0.79 9.56
CA SER A 16 0.69 -2.18 9.61
C SER A 16 1.22 -2.52 11.01
N VAL A 17 1.07 -3.79 11.41
CA VAL A 17 1.47 -4.30 12.72
C VAL A 17 2.15 -5.67 12.52
N VAL A 18 3.29 -5.88 13.18
CA VAL A 18 4.08 -7.10 13.07
C VAL A 18 4.65 -7.48 14.45
N PHE A 19 4.60 -8.77 14.80
CA PHE A 19 5.30 -9.30 15.97
C PHE A 19 6.75 -9.63 15.63
N THR A 20 7.66 -9.45 16.58
CA THR A 20 9.02 -9.99 16.48
C THR A 20 8.99 -11.52 16.59
N SER A 21 9.99 -12.19 16.04
CA SER A 21 10.13 -13.65 16.06
C SER A 21 10.25 -14.25 17.47
N ASP A 22 10.63 -13.45 18.45
CA ASP A 22 10.68 -13.80 19.87
C ASP A 22 9.35 -13.58 20.61
N ASP A 23 8.31 -13.04 19.94
CA ASP A 23 7.00 -12.69 20.49
C ASP A 23 7.04 -11.70 21.68
N GLU A 24 8.19 -11.09 21.96
CA GLU A 24 8.35 -10.14 23.08
C GLU A 24 7.95 -8.72 22.70
N ASN A 25 7.93 -8.40 21.40
CA ASN A 25 7.67 -7.05 20.92
C ASN A 25 6.66 -7.01 19.76
N ILE A 26 5.91 -5.92 19.70
CA ILE A 26 5.04 -5.56 18.59
C ILE A 26 5.59 -4.30 17.94
N LEU A 27 5.76 -4.34 16.63
CA LEU A 27 6.09 -3.19 15.80
C LEU A 27 4.82 -2.63 15.19
N VAL A 28 4.65 -1.32 15.26
CA VAL A 28 3.49 -0.60 14.73
C VAL A 28 3.98 0.48 13.79
N ALA A 29 3.65 0.36 12.51
CA ALA A 29 3.84 1.41 11.52
C ALA A 29 2.61 2.33 11.51
N ASP A 30 2.83 3.64 11.37
CA ASP A 30 1.77 4.64 11.42
C ASP A 30 1.64 5.50 10.15
N LYS A 31 0.55 6.26 10.11
CA LYS A 31 0.23 7.15 8.99
C LYS A 31 1.22 8.31 8.81
N SER A 32 1.99 8.71 9.85
CA SER A 32 3.02 9.76 9.73
C SER A 32 4.24 9.29 8.95
N GLY A 33 4.45 7.98 8.89
CA GLY A 33 5.66 7.40 8.35
C GLY A 33 6.54 6.75 9.41
N ASP A 34 6.11 6.71 10.68
CA ASP A 34 6.94 6.26 11.80
C ASP A 34 6.68 4.79 12.14
N VAL A 35 7.70 4.11 12.65
CA VAL A 35 7.61 2.77 13.24
C VAL A 35 7.96 2.82 14.71
N PHE A 36 7.04 2.35 15.55
CA PHE A 36 7.19 2.24 16.99
C PHE A 36 7.29 0.77 17.43
N LYS A 37 8.11 0.50 18.43
CA LYS A 37 8.20 -0.80 19.12
C LYS A 37 7.52 -0.72 20.49
N TYR A 38 6.70 -1.70 20.79
CA TYR A 38 6.02 -1.87 22.07
C TYR A 38 6.34 -3.23 22.68
N SER A 39 6.63 -3.30 23.98
CA SER A 39 6.83 -4.57 24.69
C SER A 39 5.50 -5.28 24.91
N VAL A 40 5.38 -6.56 24.51
CA VAL A 40 4.18 -7.39 24.73
C VAL A 40 3.91 -7.59 26.22
N THR A 41 4.96 -7.83 27.00
CA THR A 41 4.90 -8.10 28.44
C THR A 41 4.59 -6.87 29.28
N GLU A 42 4.86 -5.67 28.75
CA GLU A 42 4.59 -4.39 29.41
C GLU A 42 3.58 -3.53 28.61
N PRO A 43 2.26 -3.81 28.72
CA PRO A 43 1.19 -3.07 28.05
C PRO A 43 1.27 -1.54 28.15
N SER A 44 1.68 -1.07 29.32
CA SER A 44 1.66 0.34 29.72
C SER A 44 2.94 1.09 29.35
N SER A 45 3.96 0.41 28.84
CA SER A 45 5.20 1.05 28.40
C SER A 45 4.93 1.94 27.18
N GLU A 46 5.54 3.12 27.13
CA GLU A 46 5.49 3.97 25.95
C GLU A 46 6.20 3.31 24.74
N GLY A 47 5.73 3.62 23.54
CA GLY A 47 6.33 3.11 22.31
C GLY A 47 7.70 3.71 22.04
N GLN A 48 8.68 2.87 21.75
CA GLN A 48 10.02 3.32 21.33
C GLN A 48 10.00 3.61 19.82
N LEU A 49 10.27 4.84 19.41
CA LEU A 49 10.47 5.18 17.99
C LEU A 49 11.73 4.48 17.47
N LEU A 50 11.57 3.68 16.41
CA LEU A 50 12.66 2.94 15.76
C LEU A 50 13.18 3.66 14.52
N MET A 51 12.27 4.17 13.68
CA MET A 51 12.58 4.81 12.41
C MET A 51 11.38 5.60 11.88
N GLY A 52 11.62 6.46 10.88
CA GLY A 52 10.57 7.19 10.18
C GLY A 52 10.86 7.41 8.70
N HIS A 53 9.81 7.45 7.90
CA HIS A 53 9.75 7.92 6.52
C HIS A 53 9.17 9.33 6.48
N LEU A 54 9.44 10.08 5.40
CA LEU A 54 8.78 11.37 5.16
C LEU A 54 7.34 11.21 4.63
N SER A 55 7.02 10.01 4.17
CA SER A 55 5.74 9.65 3.59
C SER A 55 5.03 8.62 4.44
N MET A 56 3.73 8.47 4.21
CA MET A 56 2.90 7.49 4.88
C MET A 56 3.42 6.08 4.63
N LEU A 57 3.70 5.33 5.71
CA LEU A 57 3.99 3.91 5.62
C LEU A 57 2.72 3.15 5.30
N LEU A 58 2.80 2.25 4.32
CA LEU A 58 1.67 1.46 3.85
C LEU A 58 1.76 0.00 4.31
N ASP A 59 2.97 -0.55 4.38
CA ASP A 59 3.20 -1.87 4.95
C ASP A 59 4.64 -2.02 5.51
N MET A 60 4.83 -3.06 6.30
CA MET A 60 6.08 -3.40 6.96
C MET A 60 6.20 -4.91 7.19
N LYS A 61 7.41 -5.46 7.02
CA LYS A 61 7.73 -6.86 7.31
C LYS A 61 9.09 -7.00 7.98
N LEU A 62 9.20 -7.95 8.90
CA LEU A 62 10.48 -8.43 9.42
C LEU A 62 10.97 -9.62 8.59
N THR A 63 12.28 -9.78 8.51
CA THR A 63 12.88 -11.03 8.05
C THR A 63 12.71 -12.11 9.12
N ALA A 64 12.68 -13.38 8.73
CA ALA A 64 12.43 -14.49 9.66
C ALA A 64 13.47 -14.61 10.81
N ASP A 65 14.63 -13.99 10.66
CA ASP A 65 15.71 -13.92 11.66
C ASP A 65 15.74 -12.58 12.43
N ASP A 66 14.71 -11.73 12.25
CA ASP A 66 14.63 -10.36 12.78
C ASP A 66 15.88 -9.50 12.51
N LYS A 67 16.65 -9.81 11.48
CA LYS A 67 17.85 -9.02 11.15
C LYS A 67 17.54 -7.75 10.41
N TYR A 68 16.45 -7.74 9.63
CA TYR A 68 16.06 -6.59 8.84
C TYR A 68 14.57 -6.27 8.99
N LEU A 69 14.29 -4.97 9.02
CA LEU A 69 12.98 -4.38 8.92
C LEU A 69 12.81 -3.78 7.52
N VAL A 70 11.80 -4.24 6.80
CA VAL A 70 11.45 -3.75 5.46
C VAL A 70 10.17 -2.94 5.56
N THR A 71 10.20 -1.71 5.08
CA THR A 71 9.05 -0.78 5.08
C THR A 71 8.79 -0.28 3.68
N CYS A 72 7.52 -0.05 3.34
CA CYS A 72 7.14 0.59 2.08
C CYS A 72 6.19 1.77 2.29
N ASP A 73 6.23 2.73 1.37
CA ASP A 73 5.50 3.98 1.52
C ASP A 73 4.71 4.43 0.29
N ARG A 74 3.96 5.51 0.48
CA ARG A 74 3.19 6.20 -0.56
C ARG A 74 4.08 6.88 -1.62
N ASP A 75 5.36 7.12 -1.35
CA ASP A 75 6.32 7.77 -2.24
C ASP A 75 7.21 6.81 -3.01
N GLU A 76 6.69 5.60 -3.27
CA GLU A 76 7.29 4.54 -4.09
C GLU A 76 8.48 3.85 -3.42
N LYS A 77 8.85 4.23 -2.19
CA LYS A 77 10.08 3.73 -1.56
C LYS A 77 9.81 2.44 -0.83
N ILE A 78 10.73 1.50 -1.01
CA ILE A 78 10.90 0.34 -0.15
C ILE A 78 12.27 0.49 0.50
N ARG A 79 12.30 0.50 1.83
CA ARG A 79 13.52 0.68 2.62
C ARG A 79 13.80 -0.58 3.40
N VAL A 80 15.04 -1.08 3.31
CA VAL A 80 15.54 -2.18 4.14
C VAL A 80 16.44 -1.58 5.21
N SER A 81 16.12 -1.80 6.47
CA SER A 81 16.85 -1.29 7.63
C SER A 81 17.33 -2.45 8.49
N HIS A 82 18.45 -2.31 9.17
CA HIS A 82 18.83 -3.30 10.19
C HIS A 82 17.81 -3.30 11.35
N PHE A 83 17.55 -4.44 11.96
CA PHE A 83 16.77 -4.55 13.19
C PHE A 83 17.62 -5.25 14.27
N PRO A 84 17.55 -4.82 15.55
CA PRO A 84 16.71 -3.75 16.12
C PRO A 84 17.18 -2.31 15.82
N ASN A 85 18.36 -2.14 15.21
CA ASN A 85 18.98 -0.83 14.97
C ASN A 85 18.47 -0.15 13.68
N ALA A 86 17.16 0.12 13.60
CA ALA A 86 16.48 0.60 12.39
C ALA A 86 16.87 2.01 11.92
N TYR A 87 17.67 2.75 12.72
CA TYR A 87 18.32 3.96 12.26
C TYR A 87 19.41 3.68 11.20
N ASN A 88 19.93 2.44 11.14
CA ASN A 88 20.92 2.02 10.14
C ASN A 88 20.22 1.43 8.91
N ILE A 89 20.20 2.22 7.83
CA ILE A 89 19.58 1.85 6.56
C ILE A 89 20.56 0.96 5.80
N TYR A 90 20.12 -0.25 5.46
CA TYR A 90 20.90 -1.22 4.71
C TYR A 90 20.83 -0.97 3.20
N SER A 91 19.63 -0.79 2.65
CA SER A 91 19.42 -0.56 1.22
C SER A 91 18.06 0.07 0.92
N TYR A 92 17.86 0.43 -0.35
CA TYR A 92 16.56 0.80 -0.91
C TYR A 92 16.27 -0.03 -2.14
N CYS A 93 15.05 -0.55 -2.27
CA CYS A 93 14.58 -1.21 -3.48
C CYS A 93 13.89 -0.15 -4.36
N LEU A 94 14.60 0.38 -5.35
CA LEU A 94 14.13 1.48 -6.19
C LEU A 94 13.69 0.98 -7.56
N GLY A 95 12.48 1.34 -7.99
CA GLY A 95 12.00 1.03 -9.34
C GLY A 95 10.49 1.08 -9.51
N HIS A 96 9.71 1.06 -8.42
CA HIS A 96 8.29 1.39 -8.48
C HIS A 96 8.08 2.85 -8.89
N THR A 97 6.98 3.10 -9.61
CA THR A 97 6.62 4.43 -10.15
C THR A 97 5.32 5.00 -9.58
N ASP A 98 4.68 4.23 -8.70
CA ASP A 98 3.59 4.69 -7.84
C ASP A 98 3.72 4.08 -6.43
N PHE A 99 2.83 4.47 -5.52
CA PHE A 99 2.79 3.99 -4.13
C PHE A 99 2.93 2.46 -4.02
N VAL A 100 3.62 1.97 -2.99
CA VAL A 100 3.80 0.54 -2.74
C VAL A 100 2.88 0.13 -1.59
N THR A 101 1.87 -0.69 -1.86
CA THR A 101 0.80 -0.98 -0.90
C THR A 101 1.10 -2.13 0.04
N HIS A 102 1.87 -3.13 -0.41
CA HIS A 102 2.06 -4.38 0.33
C HIS A 102 3.48 -4.94 0.14
N LEU A 103 3.95 -5.66 1.15
CA LEU A 103 5.21 -6.38 1.17
C LEU A 103 4.99 -7.83 1.65
N ALA A 104 5.79 -8.76 1.13
CA ALA A 104 6.02 -10.05 1.76
C ALA A 104 7.50 -10.42 1.74
N TYR A 105 7.94 -11.08 2.80
CA TYR A 105 9.25 -11.70 2.86
C TYR A 105 9.18 -13.14 2.34
N ILE A 106 10.18 -13.56 1.58
CA ILE A 106 10.34 -14.95 1.12
C ILE A 106 11.40 -15.63 2.00
N PRO A 107 10.99 -16.49 2.95
CA PRO A 107 11.93 -17.16 3.84
C PRO A 107 12.98 -17.98 3.09
N GLY A 108 14.23 -17.92 3.55
CA GLY A 108 15.34 -18.70 2.99
C GLY A 108 15.97 -18.16 1.71
N THR A 109 15.44 -17.09 1.10
CA THR A 109 15.96 -16.52 -0.16
C THR A 109 16.58 -15.12 -0.01
N GLU A 110 16.48 -14.51 1.17
CA GLU A 110 16.84 -13.09 1.39
C GLU A 110 16.18 -12.15 0.37
N ALA A 111 14.90 -12.40 0.07
CA ALA A 111 14.14 -11.65 -0.92
C ALA A 111 12.78 -11.21 -0.39
N ILE A 112 12.23 -10.19 -1.04
CA ILE A 112 10.92 -9.62 -0.76
C ILE A 112 10.11 -9.50 -2.05
N ILE A 113 8.79 -9.58 -1.90
CA ILE A 113 7.79 -9.28 -2.93
C ILE A 113 7.14 -7.96 -2.57
N SER A 114 6.93 -7.09 -3.54
CA SER A 114 6.19 -5.84 -3.37
C SER A 114 5.10 -5.69 -4.43
N ALA A 115 3.99 -5.06 -4.05
CA ALA A 115 2.89 -4.69 -4.94
C ALA A 115 2.71 -3.17 -4.94
N SER A 116 2.45 -2.59 -6.12
CA SER A 116 2.36 -1.13 -6.29
C SER A 116 1.15 -0.70 -7.12
N GLY A 117 0.73 0.55 -6.90
CA GLY A 117 -0.23 1.26 -7.74
C GLY A 117 0.22 1.43 -9.19
N ASP A 118 1.50 1.18 -9.50
CA ASP A 118 2.00 1.15 -10.88
C ASP A 118 1.58 -0.10 -11.68
N GLY A 119 0.77 -0.98 -11.07
CA GLY A 119 0.25 -2.19 -11.71
C GLY A 119 1.26 -3.34 -11.76
N THR A 120 2.39 -3.24 -11.04
CA THR A 120 3.42 -4.27 -11.00
C THR A 120 3.55 -4.94 -9.65
N ILE A 121 3.89 -6.24 -9.69
CA ILE A 121 4.48 -6.97 -8.56
C ILE A 121 5.95 -7.17 -8.88
N ARG A 122 6.82 -6.89 -7.91
CA ARG A 122 8.27 -7.02 -8.07
C ARG A 122 8.88 -7.90 -6.99
N CYS A 123 9.87 -8.69 -7.39
CA CYS A 123 10.77 -9.39 -6.46
C CYS A 123 12.06 -8.59 -6.33
N TRP A 124 12.58 -8.53 -5.11
CA TRP A 124 13.85 -7.86 -4.81
C TRP A 124 14.68 -8.71 -3.90
N ASN A 125 16.01 -8.64 -4.01
CA ASN A 125 16.84 -9.06 -2.91
C ASN A 125 16.93 -7.95 -1.84
N LEU A 126 17.37 -8.30 -0.63
CA LEU A 126 17.54 -7.33 0.45
C LEU A 126 18.61 -6.25 0.17
N LYS A 127 19.45 -6.41 -0.86
CA LYS A 127 20.43 -5.40 -1.30
C LYS A 127 19.82 -4.32 -2.20
N GLY A 128 18.54 -4.45 -2.56
CA GLY A 128 17.82 -3.48 -3.37
C GLY A 128 17.77 -3.78 -4.87
N GLU A 129 18.32 -4.92 -5.29
CA GLU A 129 18.31 -5.33 -6.71
C GLU A 129 16.97 -5.95 -7.07
N ALA A 130 16.37 -5.50 -8.17
CA ALA A 130 15.16 -6.11 -8.73
C ALA A 130 15.52 -7.45 -9.37
N LEU A 131 14.88 -8.52 -8.89
CA LEU A 131 15.08 -9.88 -9.39
C LEU A 131 14.06 -10.22 -10.49
N HIS A 132 12.82 -9.75 -10.34
CA HIS A 132 11.74 -9.98 -11.30
C HIS A 132 10.70 -8.87 -11.23
N CYS A 133 10.01 -8.64 -12.34
CA CYS A 133 8.93 -7.66 -12.43
C CYS A 133 7.81 -8.24 -13.28
N LEU A 134 6.62 -8.35 -12.68
CA LEU A 134 5.41 -8.84 -13.31
C LEU A 134 4.38 -7.71 -13.39
N SER A 135 4.01 -7.33 -14.61
CA SER A 135 2.88 -6.41 -14.86
C SER A 135 1.59 -7.19 -15.00
N HIS A 136 0.56 -6.85 -14.22
CA HIS A 136 -0.74 -7.50 -14.30
C HIS A 136 -1.48 -6.95 -15.51
N GLY A 137 -1.58 -7.75 -16.58
CA GLY A 137 -2.20 -7.38 -17.86
C GLY A 137 -3.72 -7.28 -17.82
N ILE A 138 -4.32 -6.82 -16.71
CA ILE A 138 -5.74 -6.48 -16.69
C ILE A 138 -5.87 -5.14 -17.44
N GLN A 139 -5.78 -5.18 -18.76
CA GLN A 139 -6.48 -4.20 -19.58
C GLN A 139 -7.94 -4.40 -19.25
N ALA A 140 -8.56 -3.43 -18.59
CA ALA A 140 -10.01 -3.39 -18.47
C ALA A 140 -10.60 -3.66 -19.86
N LYS A 141 -11.21 -4.83 -20.06
CA LYS A 141 -12.03 -5.10 -21.23
C LYS A 141 -13.26 -4.22 -21.11
N THR A 142 -13.14 -2.97 -21.51
CA THR A 142 -14.31 -2.11 -21.72
C THR A 142 -14.85 -2.47 -23.09
N GLU A 143 -15.77 -3.43 -23.13
CA GLU A 143 -16.67 -3.57 -24.28
C GLU A 143 -17.63 -2.36 -24.28
N ALA A 144 -17.67 -1.70 -25.44
CA ALA A 144 -18.71 -0.83 -25.97
C ALA A 144 -18.83 0.64 -25.51
N GLU A 145 -18.93 1.48 -26.56
CA GLU A 145 -19.31 2.89 -26.70
C GLU A 145 -18.27 3.97 -26.36
N GLU A 146 -17.76 4.63 -27.41
CA GLU A 146 -17.01 5.88 -27.34
C GLU A 146 -17.85 7.02 -26.72
N PRO A 147 -17.29 7.77 -25.76
CA PRO A 147 -17.63 9.17 -25.56
C PRO A 147 -16.40 10.09 -25.75
N PRO A 148 -16.61 11.41 -25.88
CA PRO A 148 -15.76 12.26 -26.72
C PRO A 148 -14.45 12.68 -26.04
N LEU A 149 -13.40 12.82 -26.86
CA LEU A 149 -12.17 13.63 -26.70
C LEU A 149 -11.90 14.21 -25.30
N GLN A 150 -11.67 13.35 -24.33
CA GLN A 150 -10.88 13.66 -23.14
C GLN A 150 -9.82 12.57 -23.05
N GLN A 151 -8.55 12.98 -23.08
CA GLN A 151 -7.40 12.09 -22.90
C GLN A 151 -7.50 11.39 -21.53
N THR A 152 -8.13 10.23 -21.49
CA THR A 152 -8.08 9.32 -20.36
C THR A 152 -6.64 8.83 -20.24
N LYS A 153 -6.07 8.98 -19.05
CA LYS A 153 -4.66 8.65 -18.84
C LYS A 153 -4.53 7.13 -18.76
N PRO A 154 -3.42 6.53 -19.20
CA PRO A 154 -3.18 5.08 -19.05
C PRO A 154 -3.19 4.59 -17.59
N SER A 155 -3.11 5.50 -16.60
CA SER A 155 -3.27 5.22 -15.18
C SER A 155 -4.71 4.87 -14.77
N ASP A 156 -5.72 5.22 -15.57
CA ASP A 156 -7.13 5.06 -15.19
C ASP A 156 -7.64 3.62 -15.44
N CYS A 157 -6.82 2.74 -16.03
CA CYS A 157 -7.19 1.36 -16.37
C CYS A 157 -6.32 0.28 -15.69
N LEU A 158 -5.40 0.63 -14.78
CA LEU A 158 -4.59 -0.35 -14.08
C LEU A 158 -5.35 -0.90 -12.87
N ALA A 159 -5.49 -2.22 -12.80
CA ALA A 159 -6.05 -2.89 -11.64
C ALA A 159 -5.11 -2.72 -10.44
N ILE A 160 -5.49 -1.88 -9.49
CA ILE A 160 -4.73 -1.65 -8.26
C ILE A 160 -4.88 -2.89 -7.37
N ILE A 161 -3.74 -3.43 -6.93
CA ILE A 161 -3.69 -4.55 -5.99
C ILE A 161 -4.24 -4.08 -4.64
N ARG A 162 -5.30 -4.75 -4.21
CA ARG A 162 -6.01 -4.48 -2.96
C ARG A 162 -5.28 -5.09 -1.77
N CYS A 163 -4.97 -6.37 -1.87
CA CYS A 163 -4.20 -7.11 -0.88
C CYS A 163 -3.52 -8.30 -1.56
N PHE A 164 -2.44 -8.77 -0.95
CA PHE A 164 -1.86 -10.05 -1.30
C PHE A 164 -1.37 -10.80 -0.07
N ALA A 165 -1.40 -12.12 -0.16
CA ALA A 165 -0.84 -13.02 0.84
C ALA A 165 0.19 -13.94 0.17
N TYR A 166 1.27 -14.24 0.86
CA TYR A 166 2.29 -15.18 0.41
C TYR A 166 2.36 -16.37 1.36
N ASN A 167 2.36 -17.58 0.80
CA ASN A 167 2.56 -18.82 1.54
C ASN A 167 4.00 -19.31 1.34
N PRO A 168 4.85 -19.29 2.37
CA PRO A 168 6.23 -19.78 2.28
C PRO A 168 6.35 -21.28 2.00
N HIS A 169 5.39 -22.10 2.42
CA HIS A 169 5.45 -23.55 2.27
C HIS A 169 5.15 -24.00 0.84
N SER A 170 4.12 -23.42 0.22
CA SER A 170 3.74 -23.73 -1.15
C SER A 170 4.38 -22.81 -2.19
N GLY A 171 4.94 -21.67 -1.78
CA GLY A 171 5.39 -20.62 -2.69
C GLY A 171 4.24 -19.94 -3.44
N ALA A 172 3.00 -20.10 -2.98
CA ALA A 172 1.83 -19.49 -3.60
C ALA A 172 1.66 -18.04 -3.13
N LEU A 173 1.32 -17.16 -4.07
CA LEU A 173 1.07 -15.74 -3.84
C LEU A 173 -0.35 -15.42 -4.33
N ALA A 174 -1.27 -15.18 -3.40
CA ALA A 174 -2.64 -14.82 -3.71
C ALA A 174 -2.78 -13.29 -3.78
N VAL A 175 -3.34 -12.78 -4.87
CA VAL A 175 -3.45 -11.34 -5.19
C VAL A 175 -4.90 -11.01 -5.53
N THR A 176 -5.42 -9.92 -4.97
CA THR A 176 -6.77 -9.42 -5.26
C THR A 176 -6.72 -7.94 -5.66
N PHE A 177 -7.78 -7.43 -6.27
CA PHE A 177 -7.81 -6.09 -6.88
C PHE A 177 -8.99 -5.25 -6.39
N ASP A 178 -8.80 -3.93 -6.29
CA ASP A 178 -9.82 -3.03 -5.74
C ASP A 178 -11.05 -2.84 -6.65
N SER A 179 -10.88 -3.00 -7.96
CA SER A 179 -11.94 -2.77 -8.96
C SER A 179 -12.33 -4.04 -9.72
N SER A 180 -11.89 -5.21 -9.26
CA SER A 180 -12.16 -6.48 -9.93
C SER A 180 -12.31 -7.61 -8.91
N PRO A 181 -13.42 -8.38 -8.95
CA PRO A 181 -13.64 -9.51 -8.04
C PRO A 181 -12.88 -10.75 -8.55
N VAL A 182 -11.62 -10.59 -8.93
CA VAL A 182 -10.77 -11.68 -9.41
C VAL A 182 -9.68 -11.93 -8.37
N LEU A 183 -9.56 -13.18 -7.97
CA LEU A 183 -8.41 -13.70 -7.26
C LEU A 183 -7.43 -14.24 -8.28
N GLN A 184 -6.21 -13.71 -8.32
CA GLN A 184 -5.12 -14.30 -9.10
C GLN A 184 -4.14 -14.94 -8.14
N VAL A 185 -3.75 -16.17 -8.43
CA VAL A 185 -2.74 -16.87 -7.66
C VAL A 185 -1.53 -17.15 -8.52
N TYR A 186 -0.40 -16.74 -8.00
CA TYR A 186 0.91 -16.86 -8.62
C TYR A 186 1.71 -17.93 -7.90
N LYS A 187 2.58 -18.59 -8.65
CA LYS A 187 3.63 -19.44 -8.09
C LYS A 187 4.93 -18.66 -8.13
N VAL A 188 5.57 -18.58 -6.97
CA VAL A 188 6.90 -18.01 -6.80
C VAL A 188 7.89 -19.16 -6.83
N THR A 189 8.65 -19.29 -7.91
CA THR A 189 9.71 -20.29 -8.08
C THR A 189 11.08 -19.65 -7.93
N ASN A 190 12.06 -20.44 -7.50
CA ASN A 190 13.46 -20.04 -7.50
C ASN A 190 14.21 -20.85 -8.56
N GLU A 191 14.29 -20.29 -9.76
CA GLU A 191 14.92 -20.90 -10.93
C GLU A 191 16.32 -20.33 -11.09
N GLU A 192 17.35 -21.16 -10.97
CA GLU A 192 18.76 -20.76 -11.18
C GLU A 192 19.21 -19.51 -10.37
N LYS A 193 18.67 -19.32 -9.15
CA LYS A 193 18.88 -18.15 -8.28
C LYS A 193 18.17 -16.87 -8.73
N THR A 194 17.25 -16.97 -9.68
CA THR A 194 16.33 -15.91 -10.05
C THR A 194 14.95 -16.27 -9.53
N LEU A 195 14.33 -15.36 -8.79
CA LEU A 195 12.96 -15.56 -8.31
C LEU A 195 11.98 -15.17 -9.41
N CYS A 196 11.18 -16.11 -9.88
CA CYS A 196 10.17 -15.89 -10.90
C CYS A 196 8.78 -15.90 -10.26
N ILE A 197 7.92 -14.95 -10.65
CA ILE A 197 6.49 -14.95 -10.30
C ILE A 197 5.71 -15.25 -11.58
N ASN A 198 5.03 -16.38 -11.60
CA ASN A 198 4.26 -16.86 -12.74
C ASN A 198 2.79 -17.00 -12.35
N LEU A 199 1.88 -16.51 -13.20
CA LEU A 199 0.44 -16.70 -12.99
C LEU A 199 0.14 -18.20 -13.05
N HIS A 200 -0.49 -18.71 -11.99
CA HIS A 200 -0.77 -20.12 -11.85
C HIS A 200 -2.26 -20.42 -12.06
N ASP A 201 -3.13 -19.66 -11.39
CA ASP A 201 -4.58 -19.87 -11.43
C ASP A 201 -5.31 -18.52 -11.26
N ASP A 202 -6.53 -18.42 -11.76
CA ASP A 202 -7.41 -17.28 -11.54
C ASP A 202 -8.83 -17.72 -11.24
N HIS A 203 -9.46 -17.06 -10.25
CA HIS A 203 -10.78 -17.43 -9.77
C HIS A 203 -11.65 -16.18 -9.62
N ASN A 204 -12.87 -16.24 -10.19
CA ASN A 204 -13.86 -15.19 -10.00
C ASN A 204 -14.51 -15.32 -8.63
N LEU A 205 -14.44 -14.26 -7.84
CA LEU A 205 -15.11 -14.14 -6.55
C LEU A 205 -16.50 -13.50 -6.74
N PRO A 206 -17.44 -13.70 -5.79
CA PRO A 206 -18.76 -13.08 -5.87
C PRO A 206 -18.72 -11.54 -5.76
N CYS A 207 -17.69 -11.00 -5.10
CA CYS A 207 -17.47 -9.57 -4.92
C CYS A 207 -15.99 -9.28 -4.64
N VAL A 208 -15.61 -8.01 -4.58
CA VAL A 208 -14.26 -7.59 -4.19
C VAL A 208 -14.03 -7.97 -2.73
N PRO A 209 -13.03 -8.82 -2.41
CA PRO A 209 -12.81 -9.28 -1.05
C PRO A 209 -12.27 -8.15 -0.17
N TRP A 210 -12.53 -8.19 1.14
CA TRP A 210 -11.94 -7.25 2.07
C TRP A 210 -10.47 -7.53 2.32
N ASP A 211 -10.11 -8.80 2.55
CA ASP A 211 -8.73 -9.23 2.82
C ASP A 211 -8.50 -10.70 2.41
N VAL A 212 -7.24 -11.07 2.27
CA VAL A 212 -6.79 -12.43 1.91
C VAL A 212 -5.59 -12.82 2.77
N GLN A 213 -5.60 -14.04 3.34
CA GLN A 213 -4.49 -14.56 4.15
C GLN A 213 -4.34 -16.07 4.03
N PHE A 214 -3.13 -16.57 4.26
CA PHE A 214 -2.89 -18.01 4.37
C PHE A 214 -2.99 -18.49 5.82
N GLY A 215 -3.76 -19.55 6.03
CA GLY A 215 -3.81 -20.27 7.29
C GLY A 215 -2.59 -21.16 7.51
N PRO A 216 -2.35 -21.63 8.76
CA PRO A 216 -1.24 -22.53 9.09
C PRO A 216 -1.28 -23.86 8.33
N ASP A 217 -2.46 -24.30 7.91
CA ASP A 217 -2.71 -25.49 7.10
C ASP A 217 -2.50 -25.25 5.59
N SER A 218 -1.98 -24.09 5.21
CA SER A 218 -1.86 -23.62 3.83
C SER A 218 -3.20 -23.39 3.11
N SER A 219 -4.33 -23.40 3.81
CA SER A 219 -5.60 -22.96 3.22
C SER A 219 -5.60 -21.45 3.00
N LEU A 220 -6.23 -21.01 1.92
CA LEU A 220 -6.40 -19.60 1.60
C LEU A 220 -7.72 -19.10 2.18
N TRP A 221 -7.64 -18.16 3.10
CA TRP A 221 -8.78 -17.50 3.73
C TRP A 221 -9.04 -16.18 3.02
N ILE A 222 -10.29 -15.99 2.61
CA ILE A 222 -10.75 -14.77 1.95
C ILE A 222 -11.90 -14.20 2.77
N LEU A 223 -11.72 -12.98 3.25
CA LEU A 223 -12.77 -12.24 3.94
C LEU A 223 -13.60 -11.47 2.90
N LEU A 224 -14.91 -11.67 2.91
CA LEU A 224 -15.84 -11.11 1.95
C LEU A 224 -16.83 -10.13 2.63
N PRO A 225 -17.22 -9.04 1.95
CA PRO A 225 -18.27 -8.12 2.40
C PRO A 225 -19.69 -8.71 2.28
N LEU A 226 -19.89 -9.97 2.67
CA LEU A 226 -21.17 -10.69 2.54
C LEU A 226 -21.62 -11.27 3.88
N GLN A 227 -22.79 -10.84 4.37
CA GLN A 227 -23.30 -11.29 5.67
C GLN A 227 -23.56 -12.80 5.72
N GLU A 228 -24.09 -13.37 4.64
CA GLU A 228 -24.45 -14.79 4.55
C GLU A 228 -23.22 -15.70 4.45
N LYS A 229 -22.12 -15.18 3.88
CA LYS A 229 -20.86 -15.92 3.67
C LYS A 229 -19.67 -14.97 3.83
N PRO A 230 -19.33 -14.61 5.08
CA PRO A 230 -18.29 -13.60 5.34
C PRO A 230 -16.88 -14.14 5.08
N VAL A 231 -16.70 -15.46 5.09
CA VAL A 231 -15.40 -16.10 4.86
C VAL A 231 -15.53 -17.19 3.79
N ALA A 232 -14.69 -17.12 2.77
CA ALA A 232 -14.49 -18.20 1.80
C ALA A 232 -13.12 -18.83 2.05
N LEU A 233 -13.06 -20.17 2.05
CA LEU A 233 -11.81 -20.91 2.17
C LEU A 233 -11.52 -21.64 0.88
N PHE A 234 -10.27 -21.61 0.47
CA PHE A 234 -9.79 -22.39 -0.65
C PHE A 234 -8.63 -23.29 -0.24
N THR A 235 -8.54 -24.45 -0.88
CA THR A 235 -7.44 -25.39 -0.69
C THR A 235 -6.72 -25.63 -2.01
N TYR A 236 -5.48 -26.05 -1.88
CA TYR A 236 -4.62 -26.46 -2.98
C TYR A 236 -4.82 -27.94 -3.24
N LEU A 237 -5.36 -28.27 -4.41
CA LEU A 237 -5.40 -29.64 -4.91
C LEU A 237 -4.25 -29.82 -5.90
N PRO A 238 -3.24 -30.67 -5.60
CA PRO A 238 -2.22 -30.99 -6.59
C PRO A 238 -2.90 -31.62 -7.81
N GLU A 239 -2.61 -31.12 -9.01
CA GLU A 239 -3.12 -31.77 -10.22
C GLU A 239 -2.37 -33.09 -10.44
N ALA A 240 -3.10 -34.13 -10.83
CA ALA A 240 -2.51 -35.46 -10.98
C ALA A 240 -1.46 -35.45 -12.10
N GLY A 241 -0.17 -35.50 -11.73
CA GLY A 241 0.95 -35.70 -12.66
C GLY A 241 2.09 -34.70 -12.53
N ASP A 242 1.91 -33.59 -11.80
CA ASP A 242 2.97 -32.61 -11.57
C ASP A 242 2.88 -32.10 -10.11
N ALA A 243 3.99 -32.16 -9.38
CA ALA A 243 4.03 -31.67 -8.00
C ALA A 243 4.01 -30.13 -7.93
N ASP A 244 4.30 -29.47 -9.05
CA ASP A 244 4.39 -28.02 -9.14
C ASP A 244 3.07 -27.35 -9.56
N THR A 245 2.05 -28.11 -9.97
CA THR A 245 0.74 -27.57 -10.33
C THR A 245 -0.32 -27.83 -9.26
N PHE A 246 -0.98 -26.75 -8.81
CA PHE A 246 -2.09 -26.80 -7.86
C PHE A 246 -3.27 -25.98 -8.37
N LYS A 247 -4.44 -26.61 -8.49
CA LYS A 247 -5.66 -25.83 -8.67
C LYS A 247 -6.24 -25.43 -7.34
N ILE A 248 -6.75 -24.22 -7.31
CA ILE A 248 -7.40 -23.69 -6.13
C ILE A 248 -8.87 -24.08 -6.20
N LYS A 249 -9.33 -24.78 -5.17
CA LYS A 249 -10.73 -25.18 -5.06
C LYS A 249 -11.32 -24.61 -3.80
N GLU A 250 -12.47 -23.96 -3.94
CA GLU A 250 -13.25 -23.51 -2.78
C GLU A 250 -13.73 -24.73 -1.99
N LEU A 251 -13.56 -24.71 -0.67
CA LEU A 251 -14.07 -25.77 0.20
C LEU A 251 -15.58 -25.62 0.36
N GLU A 252 -16.28 -26.74 0.21
CA GLU A 252 -17.69 -26.82 0.57
C GLU A 252 -17.85 -26.77 2.10
N VAL A 253 -18.98 -26.22 2.54
CA VAL A 253 -19.35 -26.11 3.96
C VAL A 253 -19.27 -27.46 4.69
N SER A 254 -19.56 -28.55 3.99
CA SER A 254 -19.49 -29.94 4.49
C SER A 254 -18.08 -30.38 4.90
N SER A 255 -17.05 -29.77 4.32
CA SER A 255 -15.63 -30.11 4.53
C SER A 255 -14.94 -29.17 5.52
N LEU A 256 -15.64 -28.14 6.03
CA LEU A 256 -15.08 -27.16 6.96
C LEU A 256 -14.98 -27.73 8.39
N SER A 257 -13.95 -27.30 9.12
CA SER A 257 -13.80 -27.66 10.53
C SER A 257 -14.85 -26.96 11.39
N LYS A 258 -15.09 -27.49 12.61
CA LYS A 258 -16.08 -26.90 13.54
C LYS A 258 -15.69 -25.48 13.94
N GLU A 259 -14.40 -25.22 14.06
CA GLU A 259 -13.84 -23.91 14.41
C GLU A 259 -14.14 -22.88 13.31
N VAL A 260 -13.96 -23.26 12.04
CA VAL A 260 -14.26 -22.39 10.89
C VAL A 260 -15.75 -22.05 10.83
N LEU A 261 -16.61 -23.04 11.03
CA LEU A 261 -18.06 -22.84 11.06
C LEU A 261 -18.48 -21.90 12.22
N GLN A 262 -17.81 -22.02 13.38
CA GLN A 262 -18.05 -21.13 14.50
C GLN A 262 -17.63 -19.70 14.18
N ILE A 263 -16.48 -19.49 13.53
CA ILE A 263 -16.02 -18.17 13.07
C ILE A 263 -17.03 -17.56 12.09
N GLN A 264 -17.44 -18.32 11.06
CA GLN A 264 -18.43 -17.86 10.09
C GLN A 264 -19.73 -17.44 10.79
N LYS A 265 -20.23 -18.28 11.70
CA LYS A 265 -21.44 -17.99 12.46
C LYS A 265 -21.31 -16.71 13.29
N THR A 266 -20.22 -16.56 14.05
CA THR A 266 -19.99 -15.38 14.89
C THR A 266 -19.90 -14.10 14.05
N LEU A 267 -19.19 -14.13 12.92
CA LEU A 267 -19.10 -12.98 12.01
C LEU A 267 -20.46 -12.60 11.41
N SER A 268 -21.30 -13.59 11.07
CA SER A 268 -22.64 -13.34 10.54
C SER A 268 -23.62 -12.82 11.60
N GLU A 269 -23.48 -13.25 12.85
CA GLU A 269 -24.29 -12.78 13.99
C GLU A 269 -23.93 -11.34 14.38
N ASP A 270 -22.64 -11.02 14.47
CA ASP A 270 -22.13 -9.69 14.84
C ASP A 270 -21.89 -8.78 13.61
N TRP A 271 -22.69 -8.94 12.55
CA TRP A 271 -22.50 -8.22 11.28
C TRP A 271 -22.62 -6.69 11.39
N ASP A 272 -23.31 -6.20 12.43
CA ASP A 272 -23.47 -4.77 12.69
C ASP A 272 -22.12 -4.04 12.79
N PHE A 273 -21.08 -4.71 13.30
CA PHE A 273 -19.72 -4.17 13.35
C PHE A 273 -19.16 -3.83 11.97
N PHE A 274 -19.52 -4.60 10.94
CA PHE A 274 -18.98 -4.45 9.59
C PHE A 274 -19.83 -3.56 8.68
N LYS A 275 -21.07 -3.21 9.07
CA LYS A 275 -21.98 -2.44 8.21
C LYS A 275 -21.38 -1.13 7.72
N GLU A 276 -20.69 -0.40 8.59
CA GLU A 276 -20.02 0.86 8.23
C GLU A 276 -18.89 0.68 7.23
N SER A 277 -18.31 -0.53 7.13
CA SER A 277 -17.20 -0.83 6.22
C SER A 277 -17.65 -1.15 4.80
N LEU A 278 -18.94 -1.41 4.57
CA LEU A 278 -19.50 -1.75 3.25
C LEU A 278 -19.48 -0.55 2.29
N ASP A 279 -19.74 0.66 2.80
CA ASP A 279 -19.86 1.88 2.00
C ASP A 279 -18.56 2.69 1.95
N VAL A 280 -17.45 2.15 2.47
CA VAL A 280 -16.17 2.85 2.48
C VAL A 280 -15.58 2.84 1.06
N PRO A 281 -15.35 4.01 0.44
CA PRO A 281 -14.72 4.04 -0.87
C PRO A 281 -13.31 3.46 -0.79
N CYS A 282 -12.90 2.83 -1.90
CA CYS A 282 -11.57 2.26 -2.04
C CYS A 282 -10.47 3.22 -1.57
N TRP A 283 -9.70 2.79 -0.56
CA TRP A 283 -8.72 3.63 0.13
C TRP A 283 -7.51 3.98 -0.75
N THR A 284 -7.18 3.16 -1.74
CA THR A 284 -6.06 3.41 -2.66
C THR A 284 -6.32 4.64 -3.55
N LYS A 285 -7.58 5.02 -3.80
CA LYS A 285 -7.92 6.29 -4.47
C LYS A 285 -7.41 7.52 -3.72
N ALA A 286 -7.32 7.44 -2.38
CA ALA A 286 -6.77 8.52 -1.56
C ALA A 286 -5.23 8.57 -1.59
N LEU A 287 -4.56 7.51 -2.05
CA LEU A 287 -3.11 7.47 -2.18
C LEU A 287 -2.63 8.17 -3.45
N ALA A 288 -3.45 8.23 -4.50
CA ALA A 288 -3.09 8.87 -5.76
C ALA A 288 -2.55 10.29 -5.53
N LYS A 289 -1.37 10.58 -6.07
CA LYS A 289 -0.78 11.92 -6.01
C LYS A 289 -1.42 12.79 -7.08
N SER A 290 -1.95 13.96 -6.70
CA SER A 290 -2.28 14.98 -7.69
C SER A 290 -0.99 15.47 -8.34
N ARG A 291 -0.70 15.06 -9.58
CA ARG A 291 0.42 15.59 -10.35
C ARG A 291 0.10 17.02 -10.78
N VAL A 292 0.38 17.99 -9.91
CA VAL A 292 0.44 19.39 -10.32
C VAL A 292 1.73 19.56 -11.11
N ASP A 293 1.62 19.81 -12.40
CA ASP A 293 2.77 20.03 -13.27
C ASP A 293 3.35 21.43 -13.02
N ASN A 294 4.11 21.53 -11.92
CA ASN A 294 4.80 22.76 -11.54
C ASN A 294 5.74 23.24 -12.64
N THR A 295 6.24 22.34 -13.50
CA THR A 295 7.12 22.64 -14.63
C THR A 295 6.40 23.37 -15.76
N LEU A 296 5.23 22.88 -16.20
CA LEU A 296 4.41 23.58 -17.20
C LEU A 296 3.90 24.91 -16.66
N ASP A 297 3.48 24.97 -15.40
CA ASP A 297 3.06 26.22 -14.77
C ASP A 297 4.22 27.21 -14.63
N TYR A 298 5.42 26.73 -14.28
CA TYR A 298 6.64 27.54 -14.27
C TYR A 298 6.98 28.06 -15.67
N LEU A 299 6.95 27.21 -16.70
CA LEU A 299 7.24 27.58 -18.08
C LEU A 299 6.23 28.63 -18.59
N LYS A 300 4.93 28.45 -18.31
CA LYS A 300 3.89 29.45 -18.62
C LYS A 300 4.15 30.78 -17.93
N ARG A 301 4.47 30.77 -16.63
CA ARG A 301 4.83 31.99 -15.87
C ARG A 301 6.05 32.68 -16.48
N LYS A 302 7.07 31.90 -16.86
CA LYS A 302 8.29 32.39 -17.50
C LYS A 302 8.00 33.02 -18.86
N GLU A 303 7.16 32.38 -19.69
CA GLU A 303 6.76 32.91 -20.99
C GLU A 303 5.96 34.22 -20.85
N GLN A 304 5.04 34.30 -19.89
CA GLN A 304 4.29 35.53 -19.59
C GLN A 304 5.20 36.68 -19.14
N GLN A 305 6.24 36.40 -18.34
CA GLN A 305 7.23 37.40 -17.95
C GLN A 305 8.04 37.90 -19.15
N MET A 306 8.43 37.01 -20.06
CA MET A 306 9.14 37.39 -21.29
C MET A 306 8.27 38.27 -22.19
N LYS A 307 6.98 37.94 -22.36
CA LYS A 307 6.03 38.76 -23.13
C LYS A 307 5.80 40.14 -22.52
N LYS A 308 5.69 40.25 -21.18
CA LYS A 308 5.58 41.54 -20.48
C LYS A 308 6.81 42.42 -20.65
N LYS A 309 8.01 41.83 -20.72
CA LYS A 309 9.27 42.57 -20.97
C LYS A 309 9.41 43.05 -22.41
N GLN A 310 8.74 42.40 -23.36
CA GLN A 310 8.78 42.75 -24.79
C GLN A 310 7.71 43.78 -25.19
N GLN A 311 6.78 44.13 -24.31
CA GLN A 311 5.83 45.20 -24.57
C GLN A 311 6.53 46.57 -24.47
N PRO A 312 6.43 47.44 -25.48
CA PRO A 312 6.98 48.78 -25.40
C PRO A 312 6.29 49.56 -24.29
N LYS A 313 7.06 50.26 -23.45
CA LYS A 313 6.51 51.16 -22.44
C LYS A 313 5.63 52.20 -23.15
N PRO A 314 4.40 52.46 -22.71
CA PRO A 314 3.60 53.54 -23.28
C PRO A 314 4.38 54.85 -23.12
N SER A 315 4.56 55.58 -24.22
CA SER A 315 5.18 56.90 -24.25
C SER A 315 4.39 57.82 -23.33
N GLN A 316 4.96 58.18 -22.19
CA GLN A 316 4.48 59.32 -21.41
C GLN A 316 4.76 60.57 -22.24
N SER A 317 3.74 61.11 -22.90
CA SER A 317 3.78 62.47 -23.42
C SER A 317 3.74 63.41 -22.22
N GLU A 318 4.85 64.12 -22.03
CA GLU A 318 5.01 65.18 -21.05
C GLU A 318 3.96 66.28 -21.24
N GLY A 319 3.32 66.65 -20.13
CA GLY A 319 2.50 67.85 -20.00
C GLY A 319 2.58 68.32 -18.55
N LYS A 320 3.66 69.03 -18.22
CA LYS A 320 3.81 69.79 -16.97
C LYS A 320 3.05 71.12 -17.07
N LEU A 321 2.72 71.64 -15.87
CA LEU A 321 2.09 72.92 -15.45
C LEU A 321 0.66 72.67 -14.93
N SER A 322 0.28 72.96 -13.69
CA SER A 322 0.87 73.80 -12.64
C SER A 322 0.19 73.56 -11.28
N GLU A 323 0.91 73.92 -10.21
CA GLU A 323 0.45 74.40 -8.88
C GLU A 323 -0.13 73.45 -7.80
N ASP A 324 0.68 73.34 -6.73
CA ASP A 324 0.37 73.51 -5.31
C ASP A 324 -0.84 72.80 -4.67
N SER A 325 -0.54 71.88 -3.74
CA SER A 325 -0.66 72.18 -2.31
C SER A 325 -0.30 70.97 -1.44
N ALA A 326 0.41 71.27 -0.35
CA ALA A 326 0.96 70.36 0.63
C ALA A 326 -0.09 69.55 1.41
N LYS A 327 0.29 68.32 1.79
CA LYS A 327 0.01 67.74 3.13
C LYS A 327 0.79 66.44 3.36
N GLU A 328 1.65 66.46 4.37
CA GLU A 328 2.30 65.30 5.00
C GLU A 328 1.26 64.33 5.59
N PRO A 329 1.69 63.09 5.89
CA PRO A 329 1.58 62.71 7.29
C PRO A 329 2.82 62.01 7.87
N SER A 330 3.01 62.33 9.13
CA SER A 330 4.02 61.91 10.10
C SER A 330 4.15 60.40 10.31
N ALA A 331 5.40 59.95 10.39
CA ALA A 331 5.77 58.70 11.06
C ALA A 331 5.59 58.82 12.59
N LYS A 332 5.01 57.79 13.22
CA LYS A 332 5.21 57.51 14.65
C LYS A 332 5.68 56.07 14.80
N VAL A 333 6.90 55.96 15.32
CA VAL A 333 7.56 54.75 15.85
C VAL A 333 7.65 54.93 17.38
N ALA A 334 7.67 53.80 18.10
CA ALA A 334 7.99 53.59 19.53
C ALA A 334 6.78 53.72 20.50
N LYS A 335 6.59 52.87 21.54
CA LYS A 335 7.42 51.89 22.29
C LYS A 335 6.49 50.73 22.74
N MET A 336 6.88 49.46 22.82
CA MET A 336 7.66 48.79 23.89
C MET A 336 7.31 49.24 25.32
N GLU A 337 6.34 48.56 25.93
CA GLU A 337 6.43 47.90 27.24
C GLU A 337 5.45 46.72 27.28
#